data_AF-M1KAH0-F1
#
_entry.id   AF-M1KAH0-F1
#
_cell.length_a   1.000
_cell.length_b   1.000
_cell.length_c   1.000
_cell.angle_alpha   90.00
_cell.angle_beta   90.00
_cell.angle_gamma   90.00
#
_symmetry.space_group_name_H-M   'P 1'
#
loop_
_entity.id
_entity.type
_entity.pdbx_description
1 polymer ?
#
loop_
_entity_poly.entity_id
_entity_poly.type
_entity_poly.pdbx_seq_one_letter_code
_entity_poly.pdbx_strand_id
1 'polypeptide(L)'
;YFYFYQQLLARYYFERLTNGLGKIPEFSWYSPIKTGYYPLMLTKFTPFAQRPDYYNLHTEENYERVRFLDTYEKTFVQFLQKDHFEAFGQKIDFHDPKAINFVGNYWQDNADLY
;
A
#
# COMPACT_ATOMS: atom_id res chain seq x y z
N TYR A 1 1.48 0.89 13.55
CA TYR A 1 1.46 0.99 12.07
C TYR A 1 0.73 2.24 11.58
N PHE A 2 -0.60 2.33 11.73
CA PHE A 2 -1.43 3.41 11.15
C PHE A 2 -0.95 4.83 11.50
N TYR A 3 -0.76 5.14 12.79
CA TYR A 3 -0.36 6.48 13.23
C TYR A 3 0.96 6.95 12.58
N PHE A 4 1.94 6.06 12.44
CA PHE A 4 3.23 6.39 11.82
C PHE A 4 3.06 6.84 10.36
N TYR A 5 2.39 6.03 9.54
CA TYR A 5 2.17 6.35 8.13
C TYR A 5 1.23 7.56 7.95
N GLN A 6 0.20 7.69 8.79
CA GLN A 6 -0.71 8.82 8.74
C GLN A 6 0.04 10.14 9.02
N GLN A 7 0.89 10.19 10.05
CA GLN A 7 1.68 11.39 10.36
C GLN A 7 2.72 11.70 9.28
N LEU A 8 3.40 10.68 8.75
CA LEU A 8 4.37 10.85 7.66
C LEU A 8 3.71 11.39 6.39
N LEU A 9 2.56 10.82 5.99
CA LEU A 9 1.81 11.27 4.82
C LEU A 9 1.23 12.67 5.01
N ALA A 10 0.75 13.01 6.21
CA ALA A 10 0.31 14.37 6.52
C ALA A 10 1.45 15.38 6.35
N ARG A 11 2.63 15.08 6.90
CA ARG A 11 3.81 15.94 6.77
C ARG A 11 4.26 16.10 5.32
N TYR A 12 4.26 15.01 4.54
CA TYR A 12 4.59 15.04 3.11
C TYR A 12 3.56 15.84 2.31
N TYR A 13 2.27 15.66 2.60
CA TYR A 13 1.21 16.41 1.94
C TYR A 13 1.32 17.93 2.19
N PHE A 14 1.74 18.36 3.38
CA PHE A 14 2.01 19.78 3.64
C PHE A 14 3.11 20.37 2.75
N GLU A 15 4.19 19.63 2.46
CA GLU A 15 5.19 20.10 1.48
C GLU A 15 4.61 20.21 0.07
N ARG A 16 3.71 19.30 -0.30
CA ARG A 16 3.05 19.38 -1.61
C ARG A 16 2.18 20.63 -1.71
N LEU A 17 1.49 21.01 -0.64
CA LEU A 17 0.64 22.20 -0.60
C LEU A 17 1.46 23.48 -0.78
N THR A 18 2.57 23.63 -0.05
CA THR A 18 3.43 24.82 -0.14
C THR A 18 4.10 24.97 -1.49
N ASN A 19 4.27 23.87 -2.23
CA ASN A 19 4.87 23.84 -3.56
C ASN A 19 3.84 23.73 -4.71
N GLY A 20 2.54 23.87 -4.43
CA GLY A 20 1.49 23.84 -5.47
C GLY A 20 1.31 22.48 -6.17
N LEU A 21 1.75 21.38 -5.57
CA LEU A 21 1.70 20.02 -6.14
C LEU A 21 0.37 19.29 -5.87
N GLY A 22 -0.50 19.84 -5.01
CA GLY A 22 -1.82 19.28 -4.70
C GLY A 22 -1.78 17.92 -4.01
N LYS A 23 -2.87 17.14 -4.16
CA LYS A 23 -3.03 15.80 -3.54
C LYS A 23 -2.00 14.80 -4.04
N ILE A 24 -1.72 13.79 -3.21
CA ILE A 24 -0.93 12.63 -3.60
C ILE A 24 -1.75 11.86 -4.67
N PRO A 25 -1.20 11.55 -5.85
CA PRO A 25 -1.94 10.88 -6.90
C PRO A 25 -2.24 9.42 -6.52
N GLU A 26 -3.43 8.96 -6.88
CA GLU A 26 -3.79 7.54 -6.85
C GLU A 26 -3.20 6.81 -8.07
N PHE A 27 -3.16 5.48 -8.01
CA PHE A 27 -2.72 4.63 -9.11
C PHE A 27 -3.58 3.36 -9.19
N SER A 28 -3.40 2.58 -10.26
CA SER A 28 -4.02 1.27 -10.44
C SER A 28 -2.97 0.25 -10.82
N TRP A 29 -3.11 -0.99 -10.32
CA TRP A 29 -2.28 -2.12 -10.72
C TRP A 29 -2.37 -2.48 -12.21
N TYR A 30 -3.45 -2.02 -12.87
CA TYR A 30 -3.79 -2.32 -14.26
C TYR A 30 -3.55 -1.13 -15.20
N SER A 31 -2.89 -0.07 -14.75
CA SER A 31 -2.60 1.12 -15.55
C SER A 31 -1.16 1.57 -15.38
N PRO A 32 -0.58 2.26 -16.38
CA PRO A 32 0.77 2.78 -16.26
C PRO A 32 0.92 3.76 -15.08
N ILE A 33 2.00 3.63 -14.30
CA ILE A 33 2.30 4.55 -13.21
C ILE A 33 2.86 5.84 -13.81
N LYS A 34 2.13 6.95 -13.63
CA LYS A 34 2.48 8.24 -14.24
C LYS A 34 3.86 8.75 -13.84
N THR A 35 4.17 8.75 -12.54
CA THR A 35 5.40 9.34 -11.99
C THR A 35 6.51 8.31 -11.80
N GLY A 36 7.58 8.47 -12.59
CA GLY A 36 8.82 7.71 -12.49
C GLY A 36 9.72 8.16 -11.35
N TYR A 37 10.83 7.45 -11.18
CA TYR A 37 11.91 7.81 -10.27
C TYR A 37 13.23 7.21 -10.76
N TYR A 38 14.27 8.03 -10.73
CA TYR A 38 15.64 7.69 -11.13
C TYR A 38 16.56 7.83 -9.92
N PRO A 39 16.77 6.76 -9.14
CA PRO A 39 17.65 6.83 -7.98
C PRO A 39 19.08 7.13 -8.42
N LEU A 40 19.68 8.19 -7.88
CA LEU A 40 21.09 8.53 -8.08
C LEU A 40 21.99 7.78 -7.08
N MET A 41 21.73 6.47 -6.93
CA MET A 41 22.39 5.60 -5.96
C MET A 41 22.98 4.37 -6.66
N LEU A 42 24.11 3.91 -6.17
CA LEU A 42 24.83 2.75 -6.68
C LEU A 42 25.05 1.73 -5.56
N THR A 43 24.97 0.45 -5.90
CA THR A 43 25.54 -0.61 -5.08
C THR A 43 26.98 -0.88 -5.49
N LYS A 44 27.64 -1.85 -4.85
CA LYS A 44 28.98 -2.28 -5.23
C LYS A 44 29.07 -2.77 -6.69
N PHE A 45 27.99 -3.31 -7.24
CA PHE A 45 28.02 -4.02 -8.53
C PHE A 45 27.08 -3.42 -9.58
N THR A 46 25.95 -2.86 -9.16
CA THR A 46 24.91 -2.36 -10.08
C THR A 46 24.30 -1.06 -9.57
N PRO A 47 23.83 -0.18 -10.47
CA PRO A 47 22.97 0.92 -10.08
C PRO A 47 21.64 0.40 -9.52
N PHE A 48 20.97 1.23 -8.71
CA PHE A 48 19.60 0.96 -8.31
C PHE A 48 18.67 0.95 -9.53
N ALA A 49 17.64 0.09 -9.49
CA ALA A 49 16.65 0.00 -10.57
C ALA A 49 15.93 1.35 -10.76
N GLN A 50 15.70 1.72 -12.03
CA GLN A 50 15.02 2.95 -12.41
C GLN A 50 13.61 2.63 -12.88
N ARG A 51 12.65 3.51 -12.59
CA ARG A 51 11.28 3.40 -13.09
C ARG A 51 10.97 4.64 -13.94
N PRO A 52 10.81 4.52 -15.27
CA PRO A 52 10.48 5.68 -16.11
C PRO A 52 9.07 6.21 -15.81
N ASP A 53 8.80 7.43 -16.27
CA ASP A 53 7.43 7.95 -16.31
C ASP A 53 6.54 7.06 -17.17
N TYR A 54 5.26 6.96 -16.82
CA TYR A 54 4.28 6.08 -17.46
C TYR A 54 4.74 4.61 -17.55
N TYR A 55 5.43 4.12 -16.52
CA TYR A 55 5.89 2.73 -16.46
C TYR A 55 4.70 1.76 -16.50
N ASN A 56 4.71 0.84 -17.48
CA ASN A 56 3.70 -0.20 -17.57
C ASN A 56 3.93 -1.27 -16.49
N LEU A 57 3.09 -1.25 -15.45
CA LEU A 57 3.17 -2.21 -14.35
C LEU A 57 2.56 -3.56 -14.69
N HIS A 58 1.50 -3.57 -15.53
CA HIS A 58 0.75 -4.76 -15.88
C HIS A 58 1.39 -5.48 -17.06
N THR A 59 2.55 -6.08 -16.80
CA THR A 59 3.33 -6.89 -17.73
C THR A 59 3.27 -8.37 -17.34
N GLU A 60 3.64 -9.25 -18.27
CA GLU A 60 3.63 -10.70 -18.07
C GLU A 60 4.38 -11.15 -16.81
N GLU A 61 5.54 -10.55 -16.55
CA GLU A 61 6.34 -10.82 -15.34
C GLU A 61 5.59 -10.49 -14.03
N ASN A 62 4.66 -9.53 -14.07
CA ASN A 62 3.98 -9.01 -12.91
C ASN A 62 2.54 -9.52 -12.74
N TYR A 63 1.97 -10.25 -13.70
CA TYR A 63 0.56 -10.65 -13.66
C TYR A 63 0.16 -11.38 -12.38
N GLU A 64 0.96 -12.35 -11.93
CA GLU A 64 0.65 -13.09 -10.70
C GLU A 64 0.74 -12.21 -9.46
N ARG A 65 1.76 -11.34 -9.38
CA ARG A 65 1.94 -10.43 -8.25
C ARG A 65 0.80 -9.41 -8.18
N VAL A 66 0.38 -8.88 -9.33
CA VAL A 66 -0.77 -7.98 -9.45
C VAL A 66 -2.05 -8.67 -8.99
N ARG A 67 -2.30 -9.93 -9.41
CA ARG A 67 -3.47 -10.70 -8.94
C ARG A 67 -3.47 -10.90 -7.44
N PHE A 68 -2.32 -11.23 -6.86
CA PHE A 68 -2.18 -11.38 -5.41
C PHE A 68 -2.53 -10.07 -4.68
N LEU A 69 -1.94 -8.96 -5.09
CA LEU A 69 -2.17 -7.64 -4.47
C LEU A 69 -3.63 -7.19 -4.58
N ASP A 70 -4.23 -7.32 -5.76
CA ASP A 70 -5.64 -7.00 -5.99
C ASP A 70 -6.58 -7.86 -5.13
N THR A 71 -6.28 -9.15 -4.99
CA THR A 71 -7.03 -10.06 -4.11
C THR A 71 -6.87 -9.69 -2.64
N TYR A 72 -5.67 -9.29 -2.23
CA TYR A 72 -5.38 -8.84 -0.87
C TYR A 72 -6.23 -7.61 -0.51
N GLU A 73 -6.21 -6.58 -1.35
CA GLU A 73 -7.01 -5.36 -1.15
C GLU A 73 -8.52 -5.66 -1.14
N LYS A 74 -9.00 -6.47 -2.10
CA LYS A 74 -10.42 -6.86 -2.18
C LYS A 74 -10.88 -7.66 -0.97
N THR A 75 -10.02 -8.53 -0.42
CA THR A 75 -10.33 -9.30 0.78
C THR A 75 -10.55 -8.38 1.98
N PHE A 76 -9.73 -7.33 2.13
CA PHE A 76 -9.96 -6.32 3.17
C PHE A 76 -11.30 -5.60 3.00
N VAL A 77 -11.67 -5.23 1.77
CA VAL A 77 -12.99 -4.63 1.48
C VAL A 77 -14.13 -5.59 1.84
N GLN A 78 -13.97 -6.89 1.60
CA GLN A 78 -14.95 -7.89 2.01
C GLN A 78 -15.07 -8.02 3.53
N PHE A 79 -13.96 -7.88 4.27
CA PHE A 79 -14.03 -7.81 5.73
C PHE A 79 -14.88 -6.61 6.17
N LEU A 80 -14.64 -5.43 5.61
CA LEU A 80 -15.43 -4.23 5.91
C LEU A 80 -16.93 -4.42 5.64
N GLN A 81 -17.30 -5.17 4.60
CA GLN A 81 -18.69 -5.48 4.28
C GLN A 81 -19.36 -6.42 5.29
N LYS A 82 -18.59 -7.34 5.89
CA LYS A 82 -19.11 -8.31 6.87
C LYS A 82 -19.28 -7.70 8.26
N ASP A 83 -18.47 -6.71 8.61
CA ASP A 83 -18.44 -6.01 9.90
C ASP A 83 -17.99 -6.88 11.10
N HIS A 84 -18.49 -8.12 11.18
CA HIS A 84 -18.12 -9.15 12.14
C HIS A 84 -17.67 -10.42 11.40
N PHE A 85 -16.47 -10.92 11.68
CA PHE A 85 -15.91 -12.07 10.97
C PHE A 85 -14.84 -12.80 11.79
N GLU A 86 -14.56 -14.04 11.38
CA GLU A 86 -13.43 -14.80 11.90
C GLU A 86 -12.37 -14.94 10.80
N ALA A 87 -11.14 -14.56 11.11
CA ALA A 87 -10.00 -14.66 10.20
C ALA A 87 -8.72 -14.81 11.00
N PHE A 88 -7.72 -15.51 10.45
CA PHE A 88 -6.42 -15.71 11.09
C PHE A 88 -6.51 -16.25 12.53
N GLY A 89 -7.50 -17.12 12.82
CA GLY A 89 -7.71 -17.69 14.15
C GLY A 89 -8.31 -16.73 15.19
N GLN A 90 -8.69 -15.51 14.77
CA GLN A 90 -9.22 -14.46 15.63
C GLN A 90 -10.67 -14.14 15.25
N LYS A 91 -11.48 -13.68 16.23
CA LYS A 91 -12.80 -13.10 15.99
C LYS A 91 -12.68 -11.58 16.02
N ILE A 92 -13.10 -10.92 14.95
CA ILE A 92 -12.97 -9.47 14.77
C ILE A 92 -14.36 -8.85 14.62
N ASP A 93 -14.56 -7.73 15.31
CA ASP A 93 -15.69 -6.81 15.18
C ASP A 93 -15.11 -5.40 15.02
N PHE A 94 -15.46 -4.70 13.93
CA PHE A 94 -14.92 -3.37 13.65
C PHE A 94 -15.42 -2.26 14.57
N HIS A 95 -16.42 -2.52 15.41
CA HIS A 95 -16.86 -1.60 16.46
C HIS A 95 -15.96 -1.68 17.71
N ASP A 96 -15.17 -2.76 17.87
CA ASP A 96 -14.19 -2.86 18.95
C ASP A 96 -12.98 -1.95 18.65
N PRO A 97 -12.58 -1.04 19.55
CA PRO A 97 -11.34 -0.27 19.43
C PRO A 97 -10.10 -1.11 19.12
N LYS A 98 -10.06 -2.38 19.54
CA LYS A 98 -8.96 -3.32 19.25
C LYS A 98 -8.86 -3.71 17.78
N ALA A 99 -9.92 -3.53 16.98
CA ALA A 99 -9.90 -3.85 15.56
C ALA A 99 -8.84 -3.04 14.79
N ILE A 100 -8.42 -1.87 15.30
CA ILE A 100 -7.32 -1.11 14.71
C ILE A 100 -5.99 -1.88 14.70
N ASN A 101 -5.77 -2.77 15.68
CA ASN A 101 -4.58 -3.62 15.72
C ASN A 101 -4.64 -4.67 14.61
N PHE A 102 -5.80 -5.33 14.42
CA PHE A 102 -6.01 -6.24 13.30
C PHE A 102 -5.75 -5.54 11.96
N VAL A 103 -6.33 -4.36 11.74
CA VAL A 103 -6.14 -3.59 10.50
C VAL A 103 -4.65 -3.29 10.27
N GLY A 104 -3.95 -2.83 11.31
CA GLY A 104 -2.50 -2.56 11.22
C GLY A 104 -1.67 -3.80 10.94
N ASN A 105 -1.96 -4.91 11.60
CA ASN A 105 -1.25 -6.18 11.46
C ASN A 105 -1.52 -6.82 10.10
N TYR A 106 -2.75 -6.72 9.60
CA TYR A 106 -3.15 -7.15 8.26
C TYR A 106 -2.34 -6.39 7.21
N TRP A 107 -2.46 -5.06 7.13
CA TRP A 107 -1.75 -4.28 6.08
C TRP A 107 -0.22 -4.34 6.16
N GLN A 108 0.34 -4.75 7.30
CA GLN A 108 1.78 -4.96 7.46
C GLN A 108 2.23 -6.41 7.20
N ASP A 109 1.31 -7.38 7.22
CA ASP A 109 1.58 -8.83 7.26
C ASP A 109 2.66 -9.18 8.31
N ASN A 110 2.48 -8.68 9.54
CA ASN A 110 3.45 -8.88 10.63
C ASN A 110 3.17 -10.16 11.45
N ALA A 111 4.11 -10.52 12.32
CA ALA A 111 4.01 -11.74 13.12
C ALA A 111 2.81 -11.77 14.07
N ASP A 112 2.32 -10.61 14.52
CA ASP A 112 1.19 -10.48 15.45
C ASP A 112 -0.19 -10.66 14.75
N LEU A 113 -0.21 -10.93 13.44
CA LEU A 113 -1.44 -11.22 12.70
C LEU A 113 -1.97 -12.65 12.98
N TYR A 114 -1.09 -13.57 13.35
CA TYR A 114 -1.37 -15.01 13.45
C TYR A 114 -1.52 -15.50 14.88
#